data_AF-A0A9W8Y8R1-F1
#
_entry.id   AF-A0A9W8Y8R1-F1
#
_cell.length_a   1.000
_cell.length_b   1.000
_cell.length_c   1.000
_cell.angle_alpha   90.00
_cell.angle_beta   90.00
_cell.angle_gamma   90.00
#
_symmetry.space_group_name_H-M   'P 1'
#
loop_
_entity.id
_entity.type
_entity.pdbx_description
1 polymer ?
#
loop_
_entity_poly.entity_id
_entity_poly.type
_entity_poly.pdbx_seq_one_letter_code
_entity_poly.pdbx_strand_id
1 'polypeptide(L)'
;MQFQLLPVIAALLAATSASPVASKLDTRGSINDCGDSTFENQSSDGSPNISDCQQIATNIAGGGTWTVAVGQHQLVQYGTCAFGVTPEDSLNYAYIGNQDIIDVINASIQKFSYNGKVGAKGVMGCQSGQGEVSGDEVTWGIYHT
;
A
#
# COMPACT_ATOMS: atom_id res chain seq x y z
N MET A 1 35.65 -47.71 -58.25
CA MET A 1 34.56 -46.84 -58.79
C MET A 1 33.29 -47.36 -58.14
N GLN A 2 32.51 -46.66 -57.32
CA GLN A 2 32.17 -45.24 -57.21
C GLN A 2 32.07 -44.83 -55.73
N PHE A 3 32.57 -43.63 -55.39
CA PHE A 3 32.20 -42.92 -54.16
C PHE A 3 30.97 -42.07 -54.46
N GLN A 4 29.85 -42.30 -53.76
CA GLN A 4 28.71 -41.38 -53.79
C GLN A 4 28.84 -40.37 -52.65
N LEU A 5 28.96 -39.10 -53.01
CA LEU A 5 28.92 -37.95 -52.09
C LEU A 5 27.45 -37.52 -51.91
N LEU A 6 26.97 -37.50 -50.67
CA LEU A 6 25.70 -36.88 -50.28
C LEU A 6 25.95 -35.42 -49.86
N PRO A 7 25.12 -34.45 -50.28
CA PRO A 7 25.24 -33.07 -49.82
C PRO A 7 24.56 -32.90 -48.45
N VAL A 8 25.31 -32.40 -47.47
CA VAL A 8 24.78 -32.00 -46.16
C VAL A 8 24.18 -30.59 -46.31
N ILE A 9 22.85 -30.49 -46.29
CA ILE A 9 22.13 -29.22 -46.26
C ILE A 9 22.12 -28.72 -44.81
N ALA A 10 22.89 -27.67 -44.51
CA ALA A 10 22.84 -26.98 -43.23
C ALA A 10 21.66 -25.99 -43.22
N ALA A 11 20.61 -26.32 -42.47
CA ALA A 11 19.51 -25.39 -42.19
C ALA A 11 19.95 -24.41 -41.09
N LEU A 12 20.09 -23.12 -41.43
CA LEU A 12 20.31 -22.06 -40.44
C LEU A 12 19.00 -21.78 -39.69
N LEU A 13 18.94 -22.22 -38.44
CA LEU A 13 17.92 -21.77 -37.48
C LEU A 13 18.25 -20.34 -37.03
N ALA A 14 17.50 -19.36 -37.53
CA ALA A 14 17.54 -18.00 -37.00
C ALA A 14 16.89 -17.98 -35.62
N ALA A 15 17.70 -17.90 -34.56
CA ALA A 15 17.22 -17.66 -33.22
C ALA A 15 16.77 -16.19 -33.09
N THR A 16 15.47 -15.94 -33.07
CA THR A 16 14.90 -14.64 -32.72
C THR A 16 15.08 -14.42 -31.22
N SER A 17 16.09 -13.64 -30.82
CA SER A 17 16.23 -13.21 -29.42
C SER A 17 15.15 -12.18 -29.11
N ALA A 18 14.16 -12.55 -28.29
CA ALA A 18 13.26 -11.58 -27.69
C ALA A 18 14.06 -10.71 -26.72
N SER A 19 14.21 -9.43 -27.02
CA SER A 19 14.85 -8.46 -26.11
C SER A 19 13.97 -8.30 -24.85
N PRO A 20 14.56 -8.30 -23.64
CA PRO A 20 13.79 -8.01 -22.44
C PRO A 20 13.26 -6.58 -22.52
N VAL A 21 11.94 -6.43 -22.42
CA VAL A 21 11.32 -5.11 -22.26
C VAL A 21 11.76 -4.61 -20.89
N ALA A 22 12.57 -3.55 -20.86
CA ALA A 22 12.97 -2.92 -19.61
C ALA A 22 11.72 -2.39 -18.91
N SER A 23 11.32 -3.04 -17.82
CA SER A 23 10.32 -2.48 -16.90
C SER A 23 10.89 -1.18 -16.36
N LYS A 24 10.32 -0.06 -16.79
CA LYS A 24 10.60 1.24 -16.19
C LYS A 24 10.19 1.14 -14.72
N LEU A 25 11.16 1.08 -13.82
CA LEU A 25 10.94 1.30 -12.41
C LEU A 25 10.48 2.75 -12.27
N ASP A 26 9.16 2.94 -12.22
CA ASP A 26 8.62 4.20 -11.73
C ASP A 26 8.95 4.24 -10.24
N THR A 27 9.74 5.23 -9.84
CA THR A 27 10.01 5.48 -8.42
C THR A 27 8.67 5.84 -7.81
N ARG A 28 8.00 4.87 -7.18
CA ARG A 28 6.81 5.12 -6.37
C ARG A 28 7.15 6.25 -5.42
N GLY A 29 6.36 7.32 -5.42
CA GLY A 29 6.51 8.39 -4.45
C GLY A 29 6.13 7.86 -3.07
N SER A 30 7.05 7.17 -2.41
CA SER A 30 6.85 6.68 -1.05
C SER A 30 7.03 7.88 -0.11
N ILE A 31 5.92 8.36 0.43
CA ILE A 31 5.90 9.48 1.38
C ILE A 31 5.46 8.94 2.74
N ASN A 32 6.34 9.08 3.73
CA ASN A 32 6.05 8.81 5.14
C ASN A 32 6.09 10.16 5.85
N ASP A 33 4.91 10.66 6.20
CA ASP A 33 4.74 11.86 7.00
C ASP A 33 4.49 11.49 8.47
N CYS A 34 4.38 10.19 8.79
CA CYS A 34 4.17 9.67 10.13
C CYS A 34 5.29 8.71 10.57
N GLY A 35 5.37 8.51 11.89
CA GLY A 35 6.27 7.56 12.54
C GLY A 35 5.65 6.20 12.81
N ASP A 36 6.27 5.45 13.72
CA ASP A 36 5.77 4.14 14.15
C ASP A 36 4.33 4.22 14.70
N SER A 37 3.58 3.13 14.47
CA SER A 37 2.20 3.04 14.91
C SER A 37 1.94 1.90 15.90
N THR A 38 0.99 2.11 16.80
CA THR A 38 0.37 1.05 17.61
C THR A 38 -0.70 0.30 16.81
N PHE A 39 -1.06 -0.92 17.24
CA PHE A 39 -1.99 -1.77 16.51
C PHE A 39 -2.92 -2.51 17.47
N GLU A 40 -4.22 -2.24 17.38
CA GLU A 40 -5.28 -2.92 18.10
C GLU A 40 -6.16 -3.73 17.13
N ASN A 41 -6.36 -5.01 17.44
CA ASN A 41 -7.20 -5.88 16.63
C ASN A 41 -8.68 -5.48 16.75
N GLN A 42 -9.34 -5.27 15.62
CA GLN A 42 -10.79 -5.02 15.51
C GLN A 42 -11.44 -5.95 14.47
N SER A 43 -10.78 -7.05 14.12
CA SER A 43 -11.26 -7.99 13.10
C SER A 43 -12.46 -8.78 13.60
N SER A 44 -13.50 -8.82 12.79
CA SER A 44 -14.76 -9.53 13.03
C SER A 44 -15.40 -9.91 11.69
N ASP A 45 -16.53 -10.63 11.73
CA ASP A 45 -17.31 -10.90 10.51
C ASP A 45 -17.82 -9.61 9.84
N GLY A 46 -17.97 -8.52 10.61
CA GLY A 46 -18.33 -7.20 10.10
C GLY A 46 -17.17 -6.38 9.53
N SER A 47 -15.94 -6.93 9.51
CA SER A 47 -14.76 -6.23 8.98
C SER A 47 -14.69 -6.28 7.44
N PRO A 48 -14.00 -5.31 6.81
CA PRO A 48 -13.85 -5.26 5.35
C PRO A 48 -13.00 -6.40 4.82
N ASN A 49 -13.16 -6.69 3.53
CA ASN A 49 -12.39 -7.72 2.83
C ASN A 49 -10.93 -7.28 2.68
N ILE A 50 -10.00 -8.20 2.94
CA ILE A 50 -8.55 -7.95 2.80
C ILE A 50 -8.20 -7.54 1.36
N SER A 51 -8.81 -8.17 0.36
CA SER A 51 -8.57 -7.85 -1.06
C SER A 51 -8.88 -6.39 -1.39
N ASP A 52 -9.92 -5.83 -0.75
CA ASP A 52 -10.34 -4.46 -0.98
C ASP A 52 -9.34 -3.49 -0.34
N CYS A 53 -8.87 -3.78 0.87
CA CYS A 53 -7.82 -3.00 1.52
C CYS A 53 -6.48 -3.05 0.76
N GLN A 54 -6.12 -4.21 0.20
CA GLN A 54 -4.93 -4.33 -0.66
C GLN A 54 -5.06 -3.53 -1.97
N GLN A 55 -6.27 -3.41 -2.50
CA GLN A 55 -6.53 -2.58 -3.66
C GLN A 55 -6.37 -1.08 -3.33
N ILE A 56 -6.76 -0.63 -2.13
CA ILE A 56 -6.43 0.74 -1.66
C ILE A 56 -4.92 0.97 -1.74
N ALA A 57 -4.13 0.08 -1.14
CA ALA A 57 -2.66 0.20 -1.15
C ALA A 57 -2.08 0.26 -2.57
N THR A 58 -2.68 -0.49 -3.50
CA THR A 58 -2.30 -0.44 -4.92
C THR A 58 -2.67 0.89 -5.58
N ASN A 59 -3.86 1.42 -5.28
CA ASN A 59 -4.36 2.66 -5.89
C ASN A 59 -3.51 3.88 -5.48
N ILE A 60 -3.02 3.93 -4.25
CA ILE A 60 -2.23 5.05 -3.71
C ILE A 60 -0.72 4.82 -3.79
N ALA A 61 -0.28 3.74 -4.43
CA ALA A 61 1.13 3.42 -4.61
C ALA A 61 1.93 4.48 -5.39
N GLY A 62 1.24 5.35 -6.14
CA GLY A 62 1.87 6.43 -6.92
C GLY A 62 2.38 7.60 -6.08
N GLY A 63 2.03 7.68 -4.80
CA GLY A 63 2.41 8.78 -3.91
C GLY A 63 1.26 9.70 -3.55
N GLY A 64 1.57 10.67 -2.69
CA GLY A 64 0.66 11.70 -2.24
C GLY A 64 0.65 11.85 -0.72
N THR A 65 0.24 13.03 -0.29
CA THR A 65 0.04 13.39 1.12
C THR A 65 -1.37 13.93 1.27
N TRP A 66 -2.05 13.52 2.32
CA TRP A 66 -3.31 14.08 2.78
C TRP A 66 -3.03 15.09 3.88
N THR A 67 -3.48 16.33 3.72
CA THR A 67 -3.54 17.30 4.80
C THR A 67 -4.91 17.20 5.46
N VAL A 68 -4.95 16.77 6.72
CA VAL A 68 -6.18 16.41 7.42
C VAL A 68 -6.37 17.35 8.61
N ALA A 69 -7.48 18.07 8.64
CA ALA A 69 -7.84 18.93 9.76
C ALA A 69 -8.25 18.09 10.99
N VAL A 70 -8.43 18.77 12.13
CA VAL A 70 -8.96 18.15 13.36
C VAL A 70 -10.35 17.53 13.13
N GLY A 71 -10.60 16.39 13.79
CA GLY A 71 -11.84 15.61 13.65
C GLY A 71 -11.69 14.38 12.74
N GLN A 72 -12.75 13.57 12.65
CA GLN A 72 -12.70 12.30 11.92
C GLN A 72 -12.85 12.51 10.42
N HIS A 73 -11.94 11.91 9.65
CA HIS A 73 -11.94 11.95 8.20
C HIS A 73 -11.70 10.57 7.61
N GLN A 74 -12.54 10.18 6.64
CA GLN A 74 -12.23 9.09 5.73
C GLN A 74 -11.29 9.59 4.63
N LEU A 75 -10.12 8.98 4.48
CA LEU A 75 -9.11 9.42 3.51
C LEU A 75 -9.18 8.67 2.20
N VAL A 76 -9.39 7.35 2.29
CA VAL A 76 -9.42 6.44 1.14
C VAL A 76 -10.45 5.35 1.36
N GLN A 77 -11.04 4.88 0.26
CA GLN A 77 -11.98 3.78 0.25
C GLN A 77 -11.87 3.02 -1.06
N TYR A 78 -12.02 1.71 -0.98
CA TYR A 78 -12.26 0.85 -2.13
C TYR A 78 -13.08 -0.35 -1.70
N GLY A 79 -14.12 -0.72 -2.47
CA GLY A 79 -14.99 -1.84 -2.13
C GLY A 79 -15.57 -1.70 -0.72
N THR A 80 -15.36 -2.73 0.10
CA THR A 80 -15.80 -2.74 1.51
C THR A 80 -14.85 -2.01 2.47
N CYS A 81 -13.62 -1.71 2.06
CA CYS A 81 -12.58 -1.19 2.94
C CYS A 81 -12.53 0.34 2.91
N ALA A 82 -12.51 0.96 4.08
CA ALA A 82 -12.17 2.36 4.27
C ALA A 82 -11.03 2.50 5.28
N PHE A 83 -10.19 3.50 5.04
CA PHE A 83 -9.19 3.97 5.99
C PHE A 83 -9.48 5.44 6.34
N GLY A 84 -9.48 5.74 7.63
CA GLY A 84 -9.68 7.08 8.12
C GLY A 84 -8.78 7.39 9.31
N VAL A 85 -8.64 8.69 9.56
CA VAL A 85 -7.84 9.22 10.66
C VAL A 85 -8.63 10.27 11.43
N THR A 86 -8.21 10.54 12.66
CA THR A 86 -8.71 11.58 13.54
C THR A 86 -7.51 12.23 14.21
N PRO A 87 -6.99 13.36 13.66
CA PRO A 87 -5.97 14.15 14.33
C PRO A 87 -6.53 14.77 15.62
N GLU A 88 -5.72 14.81 16.68
CA GLU A 88 -6.05 15.48 17.93
C GLU A 88 -6.23 17.00 17.73
N ASP A 89 -7.09 17.60 18.56
CA ASP A 89 -7.43 19.03 18.50
C ASP A 89 -6.20 19.95 18.64
N SER A 90 -5.14 19.48 19.30
CA SER A 90 -3.89 20.20 19.52
C SER A 90 -3.06 20.41 18.24
N LEU A 91 -3.34 19.67 17.16
CA LEU A 91 -2.51 19.62 15.94
C LEU A 91 -2.91 20.60 14.84
N ASN A 92 -4.07 21.27 14.89
CA ASN A 92 -4.65 22.05 13.77
C ASN A 92 -4.91 21.23 12.50
N TYR A 93 -3.88 20.58 11.95
CA TYR A 93 -3.91 19.58 10.90
C TYR A 93 -2.72 18.61 11.04
N ALA A 94 -2.86 17.42 10.46
CA ALA A 94 -1.79 16.43 10.30
C ALA A 94 -1.58 16.09 8.82
N TYR A 95 -0.35 15.71 8.47
CA TYR A 95 -0.01 15.15 7.16
C TYR A 95 0.07 13.64 7.25
N ILE A 96 -0.67 12.96 6.38
CA ILE A 96 -0.61 11.51 6.24
C ILE A 96 -0.08 11.22 4.85
N GLY A 97 1.06 10.54 4.75
CA GLY A 97 1.64 10.10 3.50
C GLY A 97 0.99 8.81 3.01
N ASN A 98 1.11 8.54 1.71
CA ASN A 98 0.58 7.31 1.13
C ASN A 98 1.26 6.06 1.70
N GLN A 99 2.55 6.14 2.03
CA GLN A 99 3.29 5.00 2.56
C GLN A 99 2.82 4.67 3.99
N ASP A 100 2.47 5.69 4.80
CA ASP A 100 1.89 5.50 6.13
C ASP A 100 0.61 4.65 6.06
N ILE A 101 -0.30 4.97 5.13
CA ILE A 101 -1.55 4.21 4.92
C ILE A 101 -1.26 2.78 4.42
N ILE A 102 -0.34 2.64 3.45
CA ILE A 102 0.03 1.33 2.89
C ILE A 102 0.61 0.42 3.96
N ASP A 103 1.52 0.93 4.79
CA ASP A 103 2.20 0.16 5.82
C ASP A 103 1.25 -0.24 6.94
N VAL A 104 0.36 0.66 7.37
CA VAL A 104 -0.68 0.35 8.35
C VAL A 104 -1.65 -0.71 7.84
N ILE A 105 -2.08 -0.66 6.58
CA ILE A 105 -2.92 -1.70 5.97
C ILE A 105 -2.19 -3.05 5.98
N ASN A 106 -0.95 -3.09 5.46
CA ASN A 106 -0.18 -4.33 5.35
C ASN A 106 0.14 -4.94 6.71
N ALA A 107 0.54 -4.12 7.69
CA ALA A 107 0.83 -4.56 9.04
C ALA A 107 -0.45 -5.07 9.75
N SER A 108 -1.59 -4.42 9.55
CA SER A 108 -2.87 -4.87 10.10
C SER A 108 -3.29 -6.22 9.53
N ILE A 109 -3.15 -6.43 8.22
CA ILE A 109 -3.42 -7.72 7.58
C ILE A 109 -2.50 -8.80 8.16
N GLN A 110 -1.20 -8.53 8.25
CA GLN A 110 -0.22 -9.48 8.77
C GLN A 110 -0.52 -9.88 10.22
N LYS A 111 -0.95 -8.93 11.06
CA LYS A 111 -1.19 -9.16 12.49
C LYS A 111 -2.57 -9.75 12.77
N PHE A 112 -3.59 -9.33 12.02
CA PHE A 112 -4.99 -9.48 12.43
C PHE A 112 -5.91 -10.08 11.37
N SER A 113 -5.38 -10.62 10.26
CA SER A 113 -6.24 -11.30 9.28
C SER A 113 -7.14 -12.35 9.93
N TYR A 114 -8.43 -12.30 9.58
CA TYR A 114 -9.46 -13.18 10.10
C TYR A 114 -10.46 -13.49 8.99
N ASN A 115 -10.57 -14.75 8.57
CA ASN A 115 -11.55 -15.19 7.56
C ASN A 115 -11.58 -14.35 6.25
N GLY A 116 -10.41 -13.91 5.76
CA GLY A 116 -10.32 -13.05 4.57
C GLY A 116 -10.70 -11.59 4.81
N LYS A 117 -10.90 -11.19 6.06
CA LYS A 117 -11.26 -9.84 6.51
C LYS A 117 -10.20 -9.27 7.45
N VAL A 118 -10.19 -7.95 7.58
CA VAL A 118 -9.30 -7.25 8.51
C VAL A 118 -9.97 -5.99 9.06
N GLY A 119 -9.99 -5.85 10.37
CA GLY A 119 -10.33 -4.61 11.06
C GLY A 119 -9.21 -4.29 12.04
N ALA A 120 -8.78 -3.04 12.07
CA ALA A 120 -7.74 -2.59 12.99
C ALA A 120 -7.89 -1.11 13.27
N LYS A 121 -7.33 -0.69 14.39
CA LYS A 121 -7.14 0.72 14.72
C LYS A 121 -5.82 0.89 15.45
N GLY A 122 -5.41 2.13 15.62
CA GLY A 122 -4.23 2.46 16.39
C GLY A 122 -4.01 3.96 16.42
N VAL A 123 -2.81 4.32 16.84
CA VAL A 123 -2.35 5.70 16.91
C VAL A 123 -0.94 5.80 16.33
N MET A 124 -0.61 6.97 15.79
CA MET A 124 0.71 7.30 15.25
C MET A 124 0.97 8.80 15.38
N GLY A 125 2.25 9.18 15.40
CA GLY A 125 2.69 10.57 15.39
C GLY A 125 2.96 10.99 13.96
N CYS A 126 2.56 12.18 13.57
CA CYS A 126 2.65 12.65 12.19
C CYS A 126 3.14 14.09 12.11
N GLN A 127 3.71 14.50 10.99
CA GLN A 127 3.98 15.90 10.74
C GLN A 127 2.69 16.72 10.82
N SER A 128 2.78 17.91 11.43
CA SER A 128 1.61 18.75 11.73
C SER A 128 1.90 20.24 11.53
N GLY A 129 0.91 21.09 11.81
CA GLY A 129 1.09 22.55 11.84
C GLY A 129 2.06 23.06 12.91
N GLN A 130 2.49 22.19 13.82
CA GLN A 130 3.37 22.44 14.96
C GLN A 130 4.78 21.90 14.71
N GLY A 131 5.00 21.24 13.57
CA GLY A 131 6.23 20.52 13.23
C GLY A 131 6.06 19.00 13.31
N GLU A 132 7.19 18.29 13.33
CA GLU A 132 7.23 16.85 13.61
C GLU A 132 6.76 16.63 15.05
N VAL A 133 5.64 15.91 15.23
CA VAL A 133 5.11 15.59 16.55
C VAL A 133 5.29 14.10 16.85
N SER A 134 5.89 13.83 18.00
CA SER A 134 6.11 12.47 18.49
C SER A 134 4.90 12.01 19.30
N GLY A 135 4.32 10.83 19.01
CA GLY A 135 3.36 10.19 19.92
C GLY A 135 2.08 9.68 19.28
N ASP A 136 0.99 9.70 20.04
CA ASP A 136 -0.29 9.01 19.77
C ASP A 136 -1.38 9.94 19.20
N GLU A 137 -0.99 11.06 18.59
CA GLU A 137 -1.87 12.21 18.34
C GLU A 137 -2.73 12.10 17.07
N VAL A 138 -2.48 11.09 16.23
CA VAL A 138 -3.37 10.73 15.12
C VAL A 138 -3.91 9.33 15.33
N THR A 139 -5.20 9.25 15.69
CA THR A 139 -5.92 7.97 15.72
C THR A 139 -6.28 7.57 14.30
N TRP A 140 -6.09 6.30 13.94
CA TRP A 140 -6.48 5.76 12.63
C TRP A 140 -7.33 4.50 12.76
N GLY A 141 -8.06 4.17 11.70
CA GLY A 141 -8.86 2.94 11.65
C GLY A 141 -9.03 2.39 10.23
N ILE A 142 -9.05 1.06 10.14
CA ILE A 142 -9.50 0.26 8.99
C ILE A 142 -10.87 -0.30 9.35
N TYR A 143 -11.91 0.11 8.61
CA TYR A 143 -13.29 -0.23 8.92
C TYR A 143 -14.11 -0.52 7.67
N HIS A 144 -15.26 -1.14 7.89
CA HIS A 144 -16.22 -1.50 6.85
C HIS A 144 -17.16 -0.32 6.58
N THR A 145 -17.48 -0.08 5.30
CA THR A 145 -18.45 0.94 4.86
C THR A 145 -19.84 0.39 4.63
#